data_AF-A0A7C6YLQ3-F1
#
_entry.id   AF-A0A7C6YLQ3-F1
#
_cell.length_a   1.000
_cell.length_b   1.000
_cell.length_c   1.000
_cell.angle_alpha   90.00
_cell.angle_beta   90.00
_cell.angle_gamma   90.00
#
_symmetry.space_group_name_H-M   'P 1'
#
loop_
_entity.id
_entity.type
_entity.pdbx_description
1 polymer ?
#
loop_
_entity_poly.entity_id
_entity_poly.type
_entity_poly.pdbx_seq_one_letter_code
_entity_poly.pdbx_strand_id
1 'polypeptide(L)'
;DFANQKLGAVVTTAALAAGVDFPASQVLFESLVMGNKRLTANEFSQMLGRAGRPAYHDQGKVYLLPEVGRSYGDETEESQAMELLASEVEPVKVTYSEDSQLEQFLADICAGRANTFSQLIKDYENDEFPLELEEAFSILLDYHLVNEKDNIISATKYGRAVSVSFLSYGEADFIRQNMLKMDPLDIALELEPFDNAYLSNRITTQIGRILKINMSTRLFADSTLDILSSSSAISKLEPHLRERVMKLQMDFYTCKCKERPFCGCFQRELSRRIVKKRLNRRDPVEISRKLMRDYEIHAYAGDIFSWLDSLIRMLEAVRKIANAYRNKKAVQQSNQLIRQIEN
;
A
#
# COMPACT_ATOMS: atom_id res chain seq x y z
N ASP A 1 18.59 -10.24 18.81
CA ASP A 1 18.84 -9.85 20.21
C ASP A 1 17.76 -10.26 21.20
N PHE A 2 16.47 -10.03 20.91
CA PHE A 2 15.38 -10.45 21.80
C PHE A 2 15.30 -11.97 22.02
N ALA A 3 15.31 -12.78 20.95
CA ALA A 3 15.38 -14.25 21.08
C ALA A 3 16.63 -14.74 21.84
N ASN A 4 17.74 -14.02 21.71
CA ASN A 4 19.00 -14.29 22.44
C ASN A 4 18.97 -13.74 23.87
N GLN A 5 17.83 -13.26 24.36
CA GLN A 5 17.60 -12.71 25.71
C GLN A 5 18.53 -11.54 26.07
N LYS A 6 19.04 -10.81 25.07
CA LYS A 6 19.83 -9.58 25.29
C LYS A 6 18.95 -8.36 25.54
N LEU A 7 17.68 -8.42 25.17
CA LEU A 7 16.67 -7.39 25.37
C LEU A 7 15.58 -7.94 26.28
N GLY A 8 15.20 -7.18 27.30
CA GLY A 8 14.15 -7.58 28.25
C GLY A 8 12.72 -7.35 27.75
N ALA A 9 12.55 -6.46 26.78
CA ALA A 9 11.25 -6.11 26.21
C ALA A 9 11.39 -5.67 24.74
N VAL A 10 10.33 -5.87 23.96
CA VAL A 10 10.18 -5.36 22.60
C VAL A 10 8.83 -4.68 22.50
N VAL A 11 8.83 -3.44 22.00
CA VAL A 11 7.62 -2.69 21.67
C VAL A 11 7.43 -2.77 20.17
N THR A 12 6.25 -3.22 19.73
CA THR A 12 6.01 -3.53 18.32
C THR A 12 4.56 -3.31 17.93
N THR A 13 4.31 -3.22 16.63
CA THR A 13 2.97 -3.26 16.03
C THR A 13 2.61 -4.72 15.67
N ALA A 14 1.38 -4.99 15.24
CA ALA A 14 0.96 -6.37 14.91
C ALA A 14 1.79 -7.07 13.83
N ALA A 15 2.54 -6.32 13.01
CA ALA A 15 3.40 -6.89 11.98
C ALA A 15 4.39 -7.93 12.54
N LEU A 16 4.85 -7.76 13.79
CA LEU A 16 5.73 -8.75 14.43
C LEU A 16 4.98 -10.01 14.88
N ALA A 17 3.71 -9.88 15.24
CA ALA A 17 2.88 -11.01 15.70
C ALA A 17 2.59 -12.00 14.58
N ALA A 18 2.41 -11.53 13.35
CA ALA A 18 2.13 -12.36 12.18
C ALA A 18 3.39 -12.96 11.51
N GLY A 19 4.55 -12.31 11.64
CA GLY A 19 5.70 -12.60 10.78
C GLY A 19 6.85 -13.42 11.39
N VAL A 20 6.95 -13.53 12.72
CA VAL A 20 8.11 -14.18 13.35
C VAL A 20 7.72 -14.88 14.66
N ASP A 21 8.29 -16.06 14.90
CA ASP A 21 8.06 -16.81 16.13
C ASP A 21 8.91 -16.26 17.29
N PHE A 22 8.38 -15.26 18.00
CA PHE A 22 8.98 -14.68 19.19
C PHE A 22 8.14 -14.94 20.44
N PRO A 23 8.30 -16.08 21.12
CA PRO A 23 7.61 -16.34 22.38
C PRO A 23 8.22 -15.52 23.52
N ALA A 24 7.36 -14.91 24.33
CA ALA A 24 7.72 -14.08 25.48
C ALA A 24 7.15 -14.67 26.77
N SER A 25 7.64 -14.25 27.94
CA SER A 25 6.98 -14.60 29.21
C SER A 25 5.60 -13.98 29.33
N GLN A 26 5.43 -12.79 28.76
CA GLN A 26 4.24 -11.97 28.90
C GLN A 26 3.99 -11.18 27.62
N VAL A 27 2.72 -10.93 27.31
CA VAL A 27 2.26 -10.03 26.25
C VAL A 27 1.42 -8.92 26.87
N LEU A 28 1.67 -7.69 26.44
CA LEU A 28 1.00 -6.48 26.94
C LEU A 28 0.31 -5.77 25.78
N PHE A 29 -0.99 -5.56 25.89
CA PHE A 29 -1.78 -4.72 25.00
C PHE A 29 -1.94 -3.34 25.65
N GLU A 30 -1.22 -2.35 25.11
CA GLU A 30 -1.37 -0.95 25.51
C GLU A 30 -2.61 -0.30 24.89
N SER A 31 -2.99 -0.70 23.66
CA SER A 31 -4.28 -0.35 23.08
C SER A 31 -4.83 -1.49 22.23
N LEU A 32 -6.15 -1.52 22.04
CA LEU A 32 -6.88 -2.51 21.23
C LEU A 32 -7.17 -2.03 19.81
N VAL A 33 -6.53 -0.95 19.40
CA VAL A 33 -6.68 -0.34 18.08
C VAL A 33 -5.33 -0.18 17.40
N MET A 34 -5.29 -0.51 16.12
CA MET A 34 -4.18 -0.30 15.22
C MET A 34 -4.47 0.84 14.25
N GLY A 35 -3.93 2.02 14.53
CA GLY A 35 -4.23 3.23 13.77
C GLY A 35 -5.71 3.58 13.92
N ASN A 36 -6.50 3.29 12.89
CA ASN A 36 -7.95 3.55 12.87
C ASN A 36 -8.78 2.26 12.88
N LYS A 37 -8.15 1.07 12.89
CA LYS A 37 -8.83 -0.23 12.83
C LYS A 37 -8.74 -0.94 14.17
N ARG A 38 -9.85 -1.52 14.60
CA ARG A 38 -9.90 -2.38 15.78
C ARG A 38 -9.16 -3.69 15.51
N LEU A 39 -8.56 -4.27 16.55
CA LEU A 39 -8.03 -5.63 16.46
C LEU A 39 -9.16 -6.62 16.20
N THR A 40 -8.94 -7.55 15.28
CA THR A 40 -9.81 -8.71 15.07
C THR A 40 -9.52 -9.82 16.09
N ALA A 41 -10.48 -10.72 16.31
CA ALA A 41 -10.30 -11.88 17.18
C ALA A 41 -9.08 -12.74 16.77
N ASN A 42 -8.84 -12.87 15.46
CA ASN A 42 -7.70 -13.61 14.91
C ASN A 42 -6.37 -12.91 15.17
N GLU A 43 -6.26 -11.60 14.97
CA GLU A 43 -5.05 -10.84 15.29
C GLU A 43 -4.76 -10.87 16.79
N PHE A 44 -5.79 -10.71 17.62
CA PHE A 44 -5.69 -10.81 19.06
C PHE A 44 -5.19 -12.19 19.48
N SER A 45 -5.79 -13.26 18.97
CA SER A 45 -5.38 -14.65 19.24
C SER A 45 -3.94 -14.94 18.81
N GLN A 46 -3.51 -14.45 17.65
CA GLN A 46 -2.13 -14.58 17.18
C GLN A 46 -1.13 -13.89 18.12
N MET A 47 -1.49 -12.72 18.66
CA MET A 47 -0.67 -12.00 19.64
C MET A 47 -0.64 -12.70 21.00
N LEU A 48 -1.80 -13.15 21.50
CA LEU A 48 -1.90 -13.93 22.74
C LEU A 48 -1.04 -15.19 22.70
N GLY A 49 -1.00 -15.87 21.54
CA GLY A 49 -0.21 -17.09 21.33
C GLY A 49 1.30 -16.91 21.52
N ARG A 50 1.79 -15.67 21.59
CA ARG A 50 3.20 -15.38 21.91
C ARG A 50 3.48 -15.37 23.42
N ALA A 51 2.45 -15.33 24.26
CA ALA A 51 2.61 -15.38 25.71
C ALA A 51 2.86 -16.81 26.19
N GLY A 52 3.95 -17.01 26.92
CA GLY A 52 4.40 -18.32 27.36
C GLY A 52 5.49 -18.86 26.43
N ARG A 53 6.60 -19.30 27.02
CA ARG A 53 7.70 -19.94 26.28
C ARG A 53 7.59 -21.45 26.54
N PRO A 54 7.33 -22.27 25.51
CA PRO A 54 7.32 -23.71 25.66
C PRO A 54 8.61 -24.17 26.34
N ALA A 55 8.50 -25.10 27.31
CA ALA A 55 9.58 -25.62 28.15
C ALA A 55 10.18 -24.68 29.21
N TYR A 56 9.81 -23.39 29.27
CA TYR A 56 10.35 -22.46 30.28
C TYR A 56 9.31 -21.87 31.22
N HIS A 57 8.04 -21.81 30.81
CA HIS A 57 6.96 -21.24 31.62
C HIS A 57 5.79 -22.22 31.70
N ASP A 58 5.24 -22.40 32.89
CA ASP A 58 4.02 -23.19 33.10
C ASP A 58 2.77 -22.48 32.57
N GLN A 59 2.79 -21.14 32.54
CA GLN A 59 1.69 -20.30 32.07
C GLN A 59 2.22 -19.07 31.32
N GLY A 60 1.55 -18.71 30.22
CA GLY A 60 1.71 -17.42 29.55
C GLY A 60 0.83 -16.36 30.20
N LYS A 61 1.36 -15.16 30.43
CA LYS A 61 0.57 -14.05 31.00
C LYS A 61 0.25 -13.02 29.95
N VAL A 62 -0.99 -12.56 29.95
CA VAL A 62 -1.46 -11.51 29.06
C VAL A 62 -2.08 -10.41 29.90
N TYR A 63 -1.70 -9.17 29.59
CA TYR A 63 -2.24 -7.98 30.22
C TYR A 63 -2.87 -7.07 29.16
N LEU A 64 -4.10 -6.63 29.40
CA LEU A 64 -4.77 -5.59 28.62
C LEU A 64 -4.83 -4.34 29.51
N LEU A 65 -4.44 -3.19 28.97
CA LEU A 65 -4.47 -1.90 29.67
C LEU A 65 -5.47 -0.93 29.03
N PRO A 66 -6.79 -1.23 28.98
CA PRO A 66 -7.76 -0.30 28.42
C PRO A 66 -7.85 0.98 29.25
N GLU A 67 -7.92 2.14 28.59
CA GLU A 67 -8.12 3.42 29.27
C GLU A 67 -9.61 3.66 29.56
N VAL A 68 -9.94 3.90 30.82
CA VAL A 68 -11.33 4.06 31.25
C VAL A 68 -11.98 5.28 30.61
N GLY A 69 -13.08 5.07 29.89
CA GLY A 69 -13.81 6.13 29.19
C GLY A 69 -13.20 6.60 27.87
N ARG A 70 -12.14 5.94 27.38
CA ARG A 70 -11.63 6.15 26.02
C ARG A 70 -12.54 5.43 25.03
N SER A 71 -13.09 6.18 24.07
CA SER A 71 -13.94 5.63 23.02
C SER A 71 -13.28 5.72 21.64
N TYR A 72 -13.54 4.70 20.83
CA TYR A 72 -13.16 4.66 19.42
C TYR A 72 -14.45 4.54 18.59
N GLY A 73 -15.02 5.69 18.24
CA GLY A 73 -16.37 5.76 17.66
C GLY A 73 -17.44 5.59 18.74
N ASP A 74 -18.38 4.69 18.51
CA ASP A 74 -19.56 4.47 19.37
C ASP A 74 -19.32 3.48 20.54
N GLU A 75 -18.15 2.86 20.62
CA GLU A 75 -17.83 1.87 21.65
C GLU A 75 -16.63 2.26 22.52
N THR A 76 -16.64 1.73 23.74
CA THR A 76 -15.58 1.92 24.74
C THR A 76 -14.50 0.86 24.60
N GLU A 77 -13.26 1.20 24.97
CA GLU A 77 -12.14 0.24 24.95
C GLU A 77 -12.39 -0.94 25.91
N GLU A 78 -13.15 -0.75 26.99
CA GLU A 78 -13.56 -1.83 27.90
C GLU A 78 -14.52 -2.82 27.24
N SER A 79 -15.53 -2.32 26.51
CA SER A 79 -16.45 -3.18 25.75
C SER A 79 -15.68 -4.03 24.74
N GLN A 80 -14.76 -3.40 24.02
CA GLN A 80 -13.92 -4.07 23.03
C GLN A 80 -12.99 -5.13 23.67
N ALA A 81 -12.41 -4.83 24.83
CA ALA A 81 -11.57 -5.78 25.57
C ALA A 81 -12.35 -7.04 25.97
N MET A 82 -13.57 -6.85 26.47
CA MET A 82 -14.43 -7.96 26.88
C MET A 82 -14.86 -8.82 25.68
N GLU A 83 -15.19 -8.18 24.56
CA GLU A 83 -15.51 -8.88 23.31
C GLU A 83 -14.33 -9.72 22.82
N LEU A 84 -13.12 -9.16 22.76
CA LEU A 84 -11.92 -9.88 22.33
C LEU A 84 -11.57 -11.05 23.26
N LEU A 85 -11.73 -10.88 24.58
CA LEU A 85 -11.50 -11.96 25.55
C LEU A 85 -12.55 -13.08 25.48
N ALA A 86 -13.77 -12.75 25.09
CA ALA A 86 -14.85 -13.72 24.91
C ALA A 86 -14.89 -14.34 23.49
N SER A 87 -14.19 -13.74 22.53
CA SER A 87 -14.21 -14.16 21.14
C SER A 87 -13.57 -15.54 20.94
N GLU A 88 -14.17 -16.34 20.07
CA GLU A 88 -13.56 -17.57 19.56
C GLU A 88 -12.79 -17.27 18.27
N VAL A 89 -11.88 -18.17 17.89
CA VAL A 89 -11.12 -18.06 16.64
C VAL A 89 -12.10 -18.11 15.46
N GLU A 90 -12.21 -17.01 14.73
CA GLU A 90 -13.14 -16.91 13.61
C GLU A 90 -12.65 -17.75 12.42
N PRO A 91 -13.56 -18.50 11.76
CA PRO A 91 -13.19 -19.23 10.54
C PRO A 91 -12.75 -18.24 9.46
N VAL A 92 -11.67 -18.57 8.77
CA VAL A 92 -11.18 -17.76 7.66
C VAL A 92 -12.19 -17.84 6.52
N LYS A 93 -12.87 -16.73 6.26
CA LYS A 93 -13.72 -16.57 5.08
C LYS A 93 -12.92 -15.88 3.98
N VAL A 94 -12.87 -16.50 2.81
CA VAL A 94 -12.27 -15.88 1.63
C VAL A 94 -13.33 -14.96 1.03
N THR A 95 -13.04 -13.67 0.98
CA THR A 95 -13.90 -12.67 0.35
C THR A 95 -13.22 -12.18 -0.92
N TYR A 96 -13.89 -12.32 -2.05
CA TYR A 96 -13.40 -11.80 -3.32
C TYR A 96 -13.92 -10.39 -3.57
N SER A 97 -13.03 -9.49 -4.00
CA SER A 97 -13.45 -8.29 -4.74
C SER A 97 -13.67 -8.65 -6.22
N GLU A 98 -14.34 -7.77 -6.97
CA GLU A 98 -14.54 -7.92 -8.41
C GLU A 98 -13.19 -8.10 -9.14
N ASP A 99 -12.20 -7.28 -8.79
CA ASP A 99 -10.83 -7.37 -9.33
C ASP A 99 -10.19 -8.73 -9.01
N SER A 100 -10.27 -9.18 -7.76
CA SER A 100 -9.68 -10.46 -7.34
C SER A 100 -10.34 -11.67 -8.02
N GLN A 101 -11.65 -11.62 -8.25
CA GLN A 101 -12.35 -12.65 -9.02
C GLN A 101 -11.83 -12.72 -10.47
N LEU A 102 -11.74 -11.58 -11.15
CA LEU A 102 -11.27 -11.50 -12.53
C LEU A 102 -9.81 -11.94 -12.68
N GLU A 103 -8.95 -11.53 -11.73
CA GLU A 103 -7.56 -11.97 -11.67
C GLU A 103 -7.45 -13.49 -11.52
N GLN A 104 -8.24 -14.07 -10.61
CA GLN A 104 -8.27 -15.51 -10.34
C GLN A 104 -8.74 -16.29 -11.58
N PHE A 105 -9.81 -15.85 -12.25
CA PHE A 105 -10.30 -16.48 -13.48
C PHE A 105 -9.28 -16.39 -14.60
N LEU A 106 -8.66 -15.22 -14.80
CA LEU A 106 -7.62 -15.04 -15.81
C LEU A 106 -6.40 -15.93 -15.53
N ALA A 107 -6.01 -16.07 -14.26
CA ALA A 107 -4.89 -16.92 -13.84
C ALA A 107 -5.14 -18.39 -14.20
N ASP A 108 -6.33 -18.91 -13.93
CA ASP A 108 -6.70 -20.29 -14.26
C ASP A 108 -6.70 -20.57 -15.77
N ILE A 109 -7.24 -19.63 -16.55
CA ILE A 109 -7.22 -19.71 -18.01
C ILE A 109 -5.77 -19.64 -18.53
N CYS A 110 -4.92 -18.80 -17.92
CA CYS A 110 -3.51 -18.69 -18.28
C CYS A 110 -2.73 -19.96 -17.95
N ALA A 111 -3.01 -20.58 -16.79
CA ALA A 111 -2.44 -21.85 -16.35
C ALA A 111 -2.92 -23.05 -17.18
N GLY A 112 -4.00 -22.88 -17.95
CA GLY A 112 -4.62 -23.96 -18.72
C GLY A 112 -5.45 -24.91 -17.87
N ARG A 113 -5.83 -24.49 -16.65
CA ARG A 113 -6.72 -25.23 -15.77
C ARG A 113 -8.14 -25.26 -16.34
N ALA A 114 -8.58 -24.13 -16.88
CA ALA A 114 -9.88 -23.99 -17.52
C ALA A 114 -9.73 -23.56 -18.99
N ASN A 115 -10.29 -24.35 -19.89
CA ASN A 115 -10.27 -24.12 -21.34
C ASN A 115 -11.66 -24.01 -21.97
N THR A 116 -12.72 -24.12 -21.18
CA THR A 116 -14.13 -24.00 -21.59
C THR A 116 -14.92 -23.31 -20.49
N PHE A 117 -16.00 -22.62 -20.87
CA PHE A 117 -16.84 -21.91 -19.90
C PHE A 117 -17.50 -22.87 -18.90
N SER A 118 -17.94 -24.04 -19.37
CA SER A 118 -18.51 -25.09 -18.51
C SER A 118 -17.53 -25.60 -17.45
N GLN A 119 -16.23 -25.64 -17.75
CA GLN A 119 -15.22 -26.02 -16.75
C GLN A 119 -15.05 -24.94 -15.69
N LEU A 120 -15.10 -23.65 -16.06
CA LEU A 120 -15.09 -22.55 -15.09
C LEU A 120 -16.29 -22.62 -14.15
N ILE A 121 -17.52 -22.79 -14.68
CA ILE A 121 -18.72 -22.94 -13.85
C ILE A 121 -18.54 -24.05 -12.81
N LYS A 122 -18.05 -25.21 -13.26
CA LYS A 122 -17.87 -26.37 -12.39
C LYS A 122 -16.77 -26.16 -11.34
N ASP A 123 -15.68 -25.52 -11.70
CA ASP A 123 -14.56 -25.27 -10.79
C ASP A 123 -14.93 -24.30 -9.67
N TYR A 124 -15.86 -23.39 -9.94
CA TYR A 124 -16.25 -22.27 -9.09
C TYR A 124 -17.66 -22.40 -8.49
N GLU A 125 -18.32 -23.55 -8.62
CA GLU A 125 -19.72 -23.78 -8.22
C GLU A 125 -19.98 -23.52 -6.72
N ASN A 126 -18.97 -23.69 -5.87
CA ASN A 126 -19.09 -23.55 -4.42
C ASN A 126 -18.49 -22.25 -3.86
N ASP A 127 -17.98 -21.38 -4.73
CA ASP A 127 -17.34 -20.13 -4.32
C ASP A 127 -18.33 -18.97 -4.38
N GLU A 128 -18.31 -18.12 -3.36
CA GLU A 128 -19.11 -16.89 -3.33
C GLU A 128 -18.35 -15.76 -4.02
N PHE A 129 -18.86 -15.34 -5.19
CA PHE A 129 -18.27 -14.27 -5.99
C PHE A 129 -19.16 -13.02 -6.05
N PRO A 130 -18.57 -11.82 -6.18
CA PRO A 130 -19.33 -10.58 -6.32
C PRO A 130 -20.01 -10.44 -7.69
N LEU A 131 -19.40 -10.98 -8.76
CA LEU A 131 -19.96 -10.95 -10.12
C LEU A 131 -20.43 -12.34 -10.54
N GLU A 132 -21.50 -12.37 -11.33
CA GLU A 132 -21.89 -13.58 -12.06
C GLU A 132 -20.78 -14.01 -13.03
N LEU A 133 -20.61 -15.32 -13.22
CA LEU A 133 -19.50 -15.86 -14.01
C LEU A 133 -19.51 -15.34 -15.46
N GLU A 134 -20.70 -15.22 -16.05
CA GLU A 134 -20.92 -14.68 -17.39
C GLU A 134 -20.48 -13.22 -17.50
N GLU A 135 -20.78 -12.41 -16.49
CA GLU A 135 -20.38 -11.00 -16.44
C GLU A 135 -18.86 -10.88 -16.34
N ALA A 136 -18.26 -11.63 -15.40
CA ALA A 136 -16.81 -11.66 -15.24
C ALA A 136 -16.10 -12.10 -16.54
N PHE A 137 -16.62 -13.12 -17.21
CA PHE A 137 -16.06 -13.58 -18.48
C PHE A 137 -16.23 -12.56 -19.62
N SER A 138 -17.37 -11.86 -19.68
CA SER A 138 -17.58 -10.76 -20.63
C SER A 138 -16.52 -9.67 -20.45
N ILE A 139 -16.22 -9.28 -19.20
CA ILE A 139 -15.17 -8.30 -18.91
C ILE A 139 -13.81 -8.79 -19.44
N LEU A 140 -13.44 -10.06 -19.22
CA LEU A 140 -12.18 -10.60 -19.73
C LEU A 140 -12.08 -10.56 -21.27
N LEU A 141 -13.20 -10.78 -21.97
CA LEU A 141 -13.28 -10.68 -23.43
C LEU A 141 -13.20 -9.23 -23.93
N ASP A 142 -13.95 -8.33 -23.30
CA ASP A 142 -14.04 -6.91 -23.66
C ASP A 142 -12.70 -6.21 -23.51
N TYR A 143 -11.94 -6.56 -22.47
CA TYR A 143 -10.57 -6.07 -22.27
C TYR A 143 -9.51 -6.84 -23.06
N HIS A 144 -9.89 -7.80 -23.90
CA HIS A 144 -9.00 -8.62 -24.73
C HIS A 144 -7.95 -9.43 -23.95
N LEU A 145 -8.28 -9.81 -22.71
CA LEU A 145 -7.43 -10.63 -21.85
C LEU A 145 -7.50 -12.11 -22.27
N VAL A 146 -8.67 -12.55 -22.73
CA VAL A 146 -8.90 -13.90 -23.26
C VAL A 146 -9.51 -13.83 -24.65
N ASN A 147 -9.44 -14.94 -25.37
CA ASN A 147 -10.14 -15.17 -26.62
C ASN A 147 -10.98 -16.43 -26.49
N GLU A 148 -12.15 -16.44 -27.12
CA GLU A 148 -12.99 -17.62 -27.29
C GLU A 148 -13.11 -17.96 -28.78
N LYS A 149 -12.89 -19.24 -29.12
CA LYS A 149 -13.14 -19.80 -30.46
C LYS A 149 -13.65 -21.21 -30.34
N ASP A 150 -14.75 -21.53 -31.01
CA ASP A 150 -15.34 -22.88 -31.02
C ASP A 150 -15.54 -23.44 -29.59
N ASN A 151 -16.01 -22.61 -28.66
CA ASN A 151 -16.15 -22.86 -27.21
C ASN A 151 -14.85 -23.15 -26.45
N ILE A 152 -13.69 -22.95 -27.09
CA ILE A 152 -12.37 -23.06 -26.46
C ILE A 152 -11.91 -21.66 -26.05
N ILE A 153 -11.67 -21.52 -24.74
CA ILE A 153 -11.15 -20.30 -24.12
C ILE A 153 -9.62 -20.39 -24.05
N SER A 154 -8.95 -19.30 -24.40
CA SER A 154 -7.49 -19.20 -24.30
C SER A 154 -7.04 -17.79 -23.93
N ALA A 155 -6.04 -17.70 -23.05
CA ALA A 155 -5.46 -16.40 -22.68
C ALA A 155 -4.66 -15.78 -23.84
N THR A 156 -4.86 -14.48 -24.08
CA THR A 156 -4.07 -13.73 -25.07
C THR A 156 -2.65 -13.49 -24.56
N LYS A 157 -1.74 -13.03 -25.44
CA LYS A 157 -0.40 -12.59 -25.00
C LYS A 157 -0.49 -11.42 -24.00
N TYR A 158 -1.51 -10.58 -24.16
CA TYR A 158 -1.79 -9.50 -23.24
C TYR A 158 -2.33 -10.04 -21.91
N GLY A 159 -3.37 -10.88 -21.92
CA GLY A 159 -3.88 -11.50 -20.68
C GLY A 159 -2.84 -12.29 -19.89
N ARG A 160 -1.93 -13.02 -20.57
CA ARG A 160 -0.78 -13.66 -19.91
C ARG A 160 0.18 -12.65 -19.28
N ALA A 161 0.43 -11.51 -19.95
CA ALA A 161 1.26 -10.46 -19.40
C ALA A 161 0.63 -9.81 -18.16
N VAL A 162 -0.70 -9.64 -18.16
CA VAL A 162 -1.48 -9.14 -17.02
C VAL A 162 -1.42 -10.11 -15.85
N SER A 163 -1.79 -11.37 -16.07
CA SER A 163 -1.80 -12.42 -15.04
C SER A 163 -0.43 -12.61 -14.37
N VAL A 164 0.66 -12.69 -15.16
CA VAL A 164 2.04 -12.87 -14.62
C VAL A 164 2.58 -11.60 -13.97
N SER A 165 1.85 -10.49 -14.06
CA SER A 165 2.21 -9.23 -13.39
C SER A 165 1.31 -8.90 -12.20
N PHE A 166 0.31 -9.74 -11.90
CA PHE A 166 -0.66 -9.51 -10.82
C PHE A 166 -1.30 -8.11 -10.92
N LEU A 167 -1.69 -7.73 -12.13
CA LEU A 167 -2.39 -6.46 -12.38
C LEU A 167 -3.88 -6.71 -12.47
N SER A 168 -4.65 -5.76 -11.95
CA SER A 168 -6.08 -5.71 -12.24
C SER A 168 -6.29 -5.40 -13.73
N TYR A 169 -7.48 -5.72 -14.26
CA TYR A 169 -7.80 -5.44 -15.65
C TYR A 169 -7.78 -3.91 -15.94
N GLY A 170 -8.16 -3.09 -14.96
CA GLY A 170 -8.15 -1.63 -15.06
C GLY A 170 -6.73 -1.04 -15.14
N GLU A 171 -5.82 -1.51 -14.29
CA GLU A 171 -4.41 -1.10 -14.32
C GLU A 171 -3.74 -1.53 -15.64
N ALA A 172 -3.99 -2.77 -16.06
CA ALA A 172 -3.48 -3.29 -17.32
C ALA A 172 -3.98 -2.46 -18.52
N ASP A 173 -5.27 -2.10 -18.51
CA ASP A 173 -5.85 -1.30 -19.57
C ASP A 173 -5.28 0.12 -19.59
N PHE A 174 -5.06 0.72 -18.43
CA PHE A 174 -4.38 2.01 -18.31
C PHE A 174 -2.99 1.96 -18.99
N ILE A 175 -2.20 0.91 -18.74
CA ILE A 175 -0.90 0.71 -19.41
C ILE A 175 -1.09 0.59 -20.92
N ARG A 176 -2.01 -0.27 -21.37
CA ARG A 176 -2.29 -0.51 -22.79
C ARG A 176 -2.67 0.77 -23.53
N GLN A 177 -3.53 1.60 -22.94
CA GLN A 177 -4.00 2.84 -23.55
C GLN A 177 -2.92 3.93 -23.61
N ASN A 178 -1.98 3.94 -22.65
CA ASN A 178 -1.02 5.03 -22.47
C ASN A 178 0.41 4.72 -22.93
N MET A 179 0.80 3.47 -23.15
CA MET A 179 2.17 3.07 -23.54
C MET A 179 2.68 3.67 -24.86
N LEU A 180 1.80 4.26 -25.67
CA LEU A 180 2.18 4.99 -26.89
C LEU A 180 2.31 6.50 -26.69
N LYS A 181 1.73 7.05 -25.62
CA LYS A 181 1.58 8.49 -25.37
C LYS A 181 2.40 8.98 -24.18
N MET A 182 2.69 8.11 -23.21
CA MET A 182 3.37 8.43 -21.96
C MET A 182 4.71 7.70 -21.87
N ASP A 183 5.65 8.28 -21.12
CA ASP A 183 6.89 7.57 -20.77
C ASP A 183 6.57 6.40 -19.82
N PRO A 184 7.25 5.24 -19.94
CA PRO A 184 7.02 4.11 -19.03
C PRO A 184 7.18 4.47 -17.55
N LEU A 185 8.08 5.39 -17.20
CA LEU A 185 8.19 5.87 -15.82
C LEU A 185 6.93 6.60 -15.37
N ASP A 186 6.34 7.42 -16.24
CA ASP A 186 5.13 8.18 -15.91
C ASP A 186 3.93 7.25 -15.69
N ILE A 187 3.82 6.20 -16.51
CA ILE A 187 2.79 5.16 -16.36
C ILE A 187 2.98 4.44 -15.02
N ALA A 188 4.22 4.02 -14.71
CA ALA A 188 4.50 3.32 -13.47
C ALA A 188 4.28 4.20 -12.22
N LEU A 189 4.59 5.49 -12.30
CA LEU A 189 4.35 6.46 -11.22
C LEU A 189 2.87 6.83 -11.04
N GLU A 190 2.04 6.67 -12.08
CA GLU A 190 0.59 6.82 -11.95
C GLU A 190 -0.01 5.68 -11.15
N LEU A 191 0.42 4.45 -11.46
CA LEU A 191 -0.12 3.23 -10.87
C LEU A 191 0.48 2.95 -9.48
N GLU A 192 1.77 3.23 -9.30
CA GLU A 192 2.50 2.97 -8.06
C GLU A 192 3.15 4.26 -7.51
N PRO A 193 2.36 5.27 -7.08
CA PRO A 193 2.91 6.49 -6.50
C PRO A 193 3.42 6.25 -5.07
N PHE A 194 4.45 6.99 -4.66
CA PHE A 194 4.96 6.95 -3.29
C PHE A 194 3.98 7.63 -2.33
N ASP A 195 3.49 6.89 -1.33
CA ASP A 195 2.46 7.36 -0.39
C ASP A 195 2.99 7.55 1.06
N ASN A 196 4.04 6.81 1.45
CA ASN A 196 4.59 6.81 2.81
C ASN A 196 5.47 8.05 3.11
N ALA A 197 4.86 9.23 2.99
CA ALA A 197 5.46 10.52 3.29
C ALA A 197 4.69 11.21 4.42
N TYR A 198 5.46 11.77 5.37
CA TYR A 198 4.93 12.44 6.55
C TYR A 198 5.53 13.83 6.67
N LEU A 199 4.75 14.79 7.11
CA LEU A 199 5.24 16.11 7.47
C LEU A 199 5.91 16.04 8.85
N SER A 200 6.99 16.79 9.04
CA SER A 200 7.72 16.76 10.30
C SER A 200 6.85 17.21 11.48
N ASN A 201 7.07 16.58 12.64
CA ASN A 201 6.38 16.94 13.89
C ASN A 201 6.56 18.40 14.28
N ARG A 202 7.63 19.06 13.82
CA ARG A 202 7.88 20.48 14.07
C ARG A 202 6.83 21.33 13.39
N ILE A 203 6.55 21.05 12.11
CA ILE A 203 5.53 21.78 11.36
C ILE A 203 4.14 21.45 11.90
N THR A 204 3.80 20.16 12.04
CA THR A 204 2.44 19.77 12.45
C THR A 204 2.09 20.29 13.84
N THR A 205 3.05 20.28 14.78
CA THR A 205 2.84 20.82 16.13
C THR A 205 2.68 22.34 16.12
N GLN A 206 3.52 23.07 15.36
CA GLN A 206 3.40 24.53 15.29
C GLN A 206 2.09 24.96 14.62
N ILE A 207 1.75 24.36 13.48
CA ILE A 207 0.50 24.65 12.79
C ILE A 207 -0.70 24.27 13.66
N GLY A 208 -0.68 23.08 14.28
CA GLY A 208 -1.74 22.63 15.19
C GLY A 208 -1.98 23.61 16.33
N ARG A 209 -0.92 24.19 16.92
CA ARG A 209 -1.04 25.25 17.94
C ARG A 209 -1.62 26.56 17.39
N ILE A 210 -1.18 26.97 16.19
CA ILE A 210 -1.65 28.22 15.53
C ILE A 210 -3.14 28.13 15.20
N LEU A 211 -3.58 26.98 14.70
CA LEU A 211 -4.95 26.73 14.26
C LEU A 211 -5.86 26.15 15.35
N LYS A 212 -5.30 25.73 16.49
CA LYS A 212 -5.98 25.02 17.59
C LYS A 212 -6.70 23.74 17.12
N ILE A 213 -6.03 22.96 16.28
CA ILE A 213 -6.52 21.69 15.74
C ILE A 213 -5.48 20.59 15.91
N ASN A 214 -5.93 19.33 15.89
CA ASN A 214 -5.05 18.18 15.75
C ASN A 214 -4.77 17.95 14.26
N MET A 215 -3.52 18.19 13.86
CA MET A 215 -3.09 18.05 12.46
C MET A 215 -2.52 16.65 12.21
N SER A 216 -2.94 16.01 11.12
CA SER A 216 -2.35 14.76 10.66
C SER A 216 -0.88 14.94 10.29
N THR A 217 -0.06 13.92 10.56
CA THR A 217 1.32 13.87 10.08
C THR A 217 1.42 13.34 8.66
N ARG A 218 0.41 12.62 8.15
CA ARG A 218 0.42 12.08 6.78
C ARG A 218 0.38 13.23 5.78
N LEU A 219 1.36 13.28 4.88
CA LEU A 219 1.54 14.38 3.94
C LEU A 219 0.37 14.52 2.96
N PHE A 220 -0.15 13.38 2.50
CA PHE A 220 -1.22 13.31 1.49
C PHE A 220 -2.61 13.17 2.10
N ALA A 221 -2.79 13.37 3.40
CA ALA A 221 -4.12 13.51 3.96
C ALA A 221 -4.77 14.83 3.50
N ASP A 222 -6.05 14.80 3.13
CA ASP A 222 -6.77 15.99 2.65
C ASP A 222 -6.64 17.19 3.60
N SER A 223 -6.77 16.95 4.91
CA SER A 223 -6.59 17.99 5.92
C SER A 223 -5.19 18.61 5.90
N THR A 224 -4.15 17.79 5.71
CA THR A 224 -2.77 18.26 5.58
C THR A 224 -2.58 19.09 4.30
N LEU A 225 -3.10 18.60 3.17
CA LEU A 225 -2.98 19.27 1.87
C LEU A 225 -3.67 20.64 1.86
N ASP A 226 -4.88 20.71 2.44
CA ASP A 226 -5.65 21.94 2.59
C ASP A 226 -4.89 22.97 3.44
N ILE A 227 -4.43 22.57 4.63
CA ILE A 227 -3.64 23.40 5.53
C ILE A 227 -2.36 23.91 4.85
N LEU A 228 -1.63 23.02 4.17
CA LEU A 228 -0.41 23.36 3.43
C LEU A 228 -0.68 24.24 2.21
N SER A 229 -1.91 24.35 1.72
CA SER A 229 -2.29 25.28 0.68
C SER A 229 -2.64 26.67 1.23
N SER A 230 -2.94 26.77 2.52
CA SER A 230 -3.37 28.01 3.18
C SER A 230 -2.18 28.92 3.56
N SER A 231 -2.16 30.15 3.03
CA SER A 231 -1.11 31.12 3.33
C SER A 231 -1.15 31.66 4.78
N SER A 232 -2.33 31.63 5.43
CA SER A 232 -2.54 32.20 6.77
C SER A 232 -1.81 31.44 7.86
N ALA A 233 -1.82 30.09 7.83
CA ALA A 233 -1.10 29.26 8.78
C ALA A 233 0.42 29.36 8.57
N ILE A 234 0.85 29.32 7.30
CA ILE A 234 2.27 29.30 6.90
C ILE A 234 2.99 30.60 7.28
N SER A 235 2.31 31.75 7.15
CA SER A 235 2.91 33.05 7.48
C SER A 235 3.35 33.19 8.95
N LYS A 236 2.69 32.46 9.85
CA LYS A 236 2.91 32.47 11.31
C LYS A 236 3.94 31.44 11.79
N LEU A 237 4.48 30.61 10.88
CA LEU A 237 5.55 29.68 11.20
C LEU A 237 6.87 30.41 11.49
N GLU A 238 7.74 29.74 12.24
CA GLU A 238 9.13 30.19 12.39
C GLU A 238 9.80 30.37 11.01
N PRO A 239 10.66 31.39 10.83
CA PRO A 239 11.17 31.78 9.50
C PRO A 239 11.78 30.63 8.70
N HIS A 240 12.53 29.75 9.37
CA HIS A 240 13.19 28.60 8.72
C HIS A 240 12.18 27.54 8.24
N LEU A 241 11.15 27.23 9.03
CA LEU A 241 10.11 26.28 8.62
C LEU A 241 9.23 26.87 7.53
N ARG A 242 8.90 28.16 7.64
CA ARG A 242 8.16 28.90 6.63
C ARG A 242 8.85 28.82 5.27
N GLU A 243 10.16 29.03 5.22
CA GLU A 243 10.96 28.92 3.98
C GLU A 243 10.87 27.50 3.38
N ARG A 244 10.96 26.45 4.21
CA ARG A 244 10.87 25.04 3.77
C ARG A 244 9.48 24.72 3.20
N VAL A 245 8.41 25.16 3.88
CA VAL A 245 7.03 24.95 3.42
C VAL A 245 6.74 25.73 2.15
N MET A 246 7.19 26.99 2.05
CA MET A 246 7.05 27.77 0.82
C MET A 246 7.78 27.11 -0.35
N LYS A 247 8.99 26.61 -0.12
CA LYS A 247 9.74 25.85 -1.13
C LYS A 247 8.97 24.59 -1.57
N LEU A 248 8.40 23.84 -0.62
CA LEU A 248 7.52 22.69 -0.91
C LEU A 248 6.35 23.11 -1.81
N GLN A 249 5.61 24.18 -1.46
CA GLN A 249 4.50 24.66 -2.28
C GLN A 249 4.94 25.05 -3.69
N MET A 250 6.04 25.80 -3.82
CA MET A 250 6.58 26.22 -5.13
C MET A 250 6.97 25.05 -6.01
N ASP A 251 7.50 23.99 -5.39
CA ASP A 251 8.03 22.84 -6.08
C ASP A 251 6.98 21.82 -6.49
N PHE A 252 5.94 21.64 -5.67
CA PHE A 252 4.97 20.56 -5.82
C PHE A 252 3.56 21.04 -6.20
N TYR A 253 3.18 22.26 -5.83
CA TYR A 253 1.89 22.83 -6.19
C TYR A 253 2.02 23.64 -7.49
N THR A 254 2.47 22.98 -8.56
CA THR A 254 2.67 23.61 -9.88
C THR A 254 1.56 23.28 -10.88
N CYS A 255 0.67 22.34 -10.54
CA CYS A 255 -0.41 21.90 -11.43
C CYS A 255 -1.55 22.93 -11.56
N LYS A 256 -2.30 22.81 -12.66
CA LYS A 256 -3.51 23.60 -12.97
C LYS A 256 -4.82 22.82 -12.78
N CYS A 257 -4.78 21.69 -12.06
CA CYS A 257 -5.94 20.85 -11.80
C CYS A 257 -7.01 21.63 -11.02
N LYS A 258 -8.29 21.38 -11.33
CA LYS A 258 -9.42 21.99 -10.63
C LYS A 258 -9.47 21.60 -9.15
N GLU A 259 -9.10 20.36 -8.84
CA GLU A 259 -9.13 19.79 -7.49
C GLU A 259 -7.85 20.08 -6.68
N ARG A 260 -6.95 20.95 -7.15
CA ARG A 260 -5.76 21.32 -6.39
C ARG A 260 -6.19 21.91 -5.02
N PRO A 261 -5.60 21.47 -3.88
CA PRO A 261 -4.42 20.61 -3.74
C PRO A 261 -4.69 19.09 -3.65
N PHE A 262 -5.94 18.66 -3.67
CA PHE A 262 -6.38 17.26 -3.47
C PHE A 262 -6.13 16.34 -4.67
N CYS A 263 -5.71 16.88 -5.81
CA CYS A 263 -5.29 16.07 -6.95
C CYS A 263 -3.96 15.32 -6.68
N GLY A 264 -3.77 14.12 -7.25
CA GLY A 264 -2.55 13.32 -7.11
C GLY A 264 -1.27 13.89 -7.75
N CYS A 265 -1.27 15.15 -8.21
CA CYS A 265 -0.09 15.79 -8.83
C CYS A 265 1.09 15.96 -7.86
N PHE A 266 0.82 16.33 -6.60
CA PHE A 266 1.89 16.45 -5.60
C PHE A 266 2.56 15.09 -5.38
N GLN A 267 1.76 14.06 -5.11
CA GLN A 267 2.26 12.71 -4.86
C GLN A 267 3.11 12.18 -6.01
N ARG A 268 2.65 12.34 -7.26
CA ARG A 268 3.41 11.93 -8.46
C ARG A 268 4.71 12.71 -8.63
N GLU A 269 4.71 14.01 -8.39
CA GLU A 269 5.94 14.80 -8.47
C GLU A 269 6.94 14.47 -7.35
N LEU A 270 6.46 14.18 -6.13
CA LEU A 270 7.32 13.67 -5.06
C LEU A 270 7.97 12.34 -5.46
N SER A 271 7.16 11.41 -5.97
CA SER A 271 7.61 10.11 -6.46
C SER A 271 8.66 10.26 -7.57
N ARG A 272 8.41 11.13 -8.55
CA ARG A 272 9.37 11.46 -9.62
C ARG A 272 10.67 12.00 -9.07
N ARG A 273 10.63 12.86 -8.06
CA ARG A 273 11.85 13.40 -7.42
C ARG A 273 12.63 12.32 -6.69
N ILE A 274 11.98 11.39 -6.01
CA ILE A 274 12.63 10.22 -5.39
C ILE A 274 13.36 9.41 -6.46
N VAL A 275 12.67 9.03 -7.54
CA VAL A 275 13.28 8.29 -8.66
C VAL A 275 14.46 9.06 -9.25
N LYS A 276 14.30 10.36 -9.51
CA LYS A 276 15.39 11.20 -10.02
C LYS A 276 16.60 11.22 -9.09
N LYS A 277 16.43 11.14 -7.77
CA LYS A 277 17.57 11.00 -6.85
C LYS A 277 18.17 9.60 -6.96
N ARG A 278 17.35 8.55 -7.04
CA ARG A 278 17.81 7.18 -7.19
C ARG A 278 18.63 6.98 -8.46
N LEU A 279 18.16 7.48 -9.61
CA LEU A 279 18.88 7.48 -10.89
C LEU A 279 20.23 8.22 -10.84
N ASN A 280 20.40 9.14 -9.87
CA ASN A 280 21.67 9.82 -9.57
C ASN A 280 22.51 9.07 -8.52
N ARG A 281 22.28 7.76 -8.35
CA ARG A 281 22.98 6.85 -7.43
C ARG A 281 22.90 7.27 -5.96
N ARG A 282 21.79 7.89 -5.56
CA ARG A 282 21.52 8.17 -4.14
C ARG A 282 20.87 6.96 -3.51
N ASP A 283 21.36 6.55 -2.35
CA ASP A 283 20.73 5.49 -1.57
C ASP A 283 19.45 6.00 -0.86
N PRO A 284 18.54 5.10 -0.44
CA PRO A 284 17.29 5.50 0.23
C PRO A 284 17.48 6.37 1.48
N VAL A 285 18.58 6.21 2.21
CA VAL A 285 18.88 7.00 3.42
C VAL A 285 19.27 8.43 3.02
N GLU A 286 20.09 8.60 1.99
CA GLU A 286 20.43 9.92 1.46
C GLU A 286 19.21 10.65 0.89
N ILE A 287 18.32 9.93 0.22
CA ILE A 287 17.05 10.48 -0.30
C ILE A 287 16.19 10.96 0.87
N SER A 288 15.97 10.11 1.87
CA SER A 288 15.22 10.43 3.09
C SER A 288 15.76 11.69 3.78
N ARG A 289 17.06 11.74 4.06
CA ARG A 289 17.72 12.91 4.68
C ARG A 289 17.53 14.17 3.84
N LYS A 290 17.57 14.05 2.50
CA LYS A 290 17.43 15.20 1.61
C LYS A 290 16.00 15.72 1.57
N LEU A 291 14.98 14.85 1.55
CA LEU A 291 13.58 15.24 1.66
C LEU A 291 13.30 15.96 2.99
N MET A 292 13.82 15.40 4.08
CA MET A 292 13.68 15.98 5.41
C MET A 292 14.34 17.37 5.48
N ARG A 293 15.59 17.49 5.02
CA ARG A 293 16.30 18.76 5.02
C ARG A 293 15.65 19.79 4.11
N ASP A 294 15.22 19.41 2.91
CA ASP A 294 14.81 20.38 1.90
C ASP A 294 13.36 20.84 2.08
N TYR A 295 12.48 19.97 2.60
CA TYR A 295 11.03 20.18 2.64
C TYR A 295 10.37 19.84 3.98
N GLU A 296 11.14 19.40 4.99
CA GLU A 296 10.57 18.85 6.24
C GLU A 296 9.63 17.65 6.01
N ILE A 297 9.89 16.88 4.93
CA ILE A 297 9.19 15.64 4.62
C ILE A 297 10.00 14.47 5.17
N HIS A 298 9.39 13.76 6.11
CA HIS A 298 9.87 12.49 6.62
C HIS A 298 9.38 11.34 5.74
N ALA A 299 10.30 10.65 5.08
CA ALA A 299 10.05 9.43 4.34
C ALA A 299 11.08 8.39 4.81
N TYR A 300 10.64 7.30 5.42
CA TYR A 300 11.57 6.33 6.00
C TYR A 300 12.36 5.64 4.91
N ALA A 301 13.65 5.38 5.16
CA ALA A 301 14.52 4.74 4.17
C ALA A 301 14.02 3.34 3.77
N GLY A 302 13.43 2.60 4.71
CA GLY A 302 12.81 1.30 4.45
C GLY A 302 11.58 1.39 3.53
N ASP A 303 10.76 2.43 3.69
CA ASP A 303 9.60 2.66 2.83
C ASP A 303 10.04 3.06 1.41
N ILE A 304 11.04 3.94 1.30
CA ILE A 304 11.61 4.31 0.00
C ILE A 304 12.18 3.08 -0.69
N PHE A 305 12.93 2.24 0.02
CA PHE A 305 13.48 1.00 -0.51
C PHE A 305 12.37 0.06 -1.03
N SER A 306 11.39 -0.24 -0.18
CA SER A 306 10.29 -1.15 -0.53
C SER A 306 9.46 -0.62 -1.70
N TRP A 307 9.21 0.69 -1.74
CA TRP A 307 8.50 1.32 -2.85
C TRP A 307 9.29 1.30 -4.16
N LEU A 308 10.62 1.49 -4.13
CA LEU A 308 11.44 1.38 -5.34
C LEU A 308 11.39 -0.04 -5.92
N ASP A 309 11.33 -1.07 -5.06
CA ASP A 309 11.13 -2.46 -5.50
C ASP A 309 9.74 -2.67 -6.13
N SER A 310 8.67 -2.13 -5.52
CA SER A 310 7.33 -2.15 -6.12
C SER A 310 7.30 -1.42 -7.46
N LEU A 311 7.95 -0.27 -7.57
CA LEU A 311 8.06 0.50 -8.81
C LEU A 311 8.81 -0.28 -9.91
N ILE A 312 9.87 -1.02 -9.56
CA ILE A 312 10.56 -1.92 -10.49
C ILE A 312 9.58 -2.98 -11.01
N ARG A 313 8.81 -3.63 -10.13
CA ARG A 313 7.80 -4.63 -10.54
C ARG A 313 6.74 -4.03 -11.47
N MET A 314 6.29 -2.81 -11.19
CA MET A 314 5.36 -2.09 -12.06
C MET A 314 5.99 -1.77 -13.42
N LEU A 315 7.25 -1.34 -13.48
CA LEU A 315 7.98 -1.16 -14.74
C LEU A 315 8.16 -2.48 -15.51
N GLU A 316 8.34 -3.60 -14.81
CA GLU A 316 8.35 -4.93 -15.44
C GLU A 316 7.00 -5.30 -16.04
N ALA A 317 5.90 -4.94 -15.37
CA ALA A 317 4.54 -5.13 -15.87
C ALA A 317 4.29 -4.30 -17.13
N VAL A 318 4.65 -3.01 -17.10
CA VAL A 318 4.63 -2.11 -18.27
C VAL A 318 5.43 -2.70 -19.44
N ARG A 319 6.64 -3.23 -19.15
CA ARG A 319 7.48 -3.90 -20.15
C ARG A 319 6.81 -5.14 -20.75
N LYS A 320 6.21 -6.01 -19.93
CA LYS A 320 5.54 -7.24 -20.39
C LYS A 320 4.35 -6.91 -21.30
N ILE A 321 3.51 -5.95 -20.92
CA ILE A 321 2.38 -5.48 -21.73
C ILE A 321 2.88 -4.83 -23.03
N ALA A 322 3.87 -3.94 -22.97
CA ALA A 322 4.48 -3.35 -24.15
C ALA A 322 5.03 -4.40 -25.12
N ASN A 323 5.62 -5.48 -24.60
CA ASN A 323 6.11 -6.60 -25.41
C ASN A 323 4.97 -7.39 -26.07
N ALA A 324 3.84 -7.60 -25.38
CA ALA A 324 2.65 -8.25 -25.96
C ALA A 324 2.13 -7.49 -27.20
N TYR A 325 2.23 -6.16 -27.19
CA TYR A 325 1.86 -5.28 -28.30
C TYR A 325 3.04 -4.91 -29.24
N ARG A 326 4.20 -5.55 -29.09
CA ARG A 326 5.41 -5.32 -29.91
C ARG A 326 5.93 -3.86 -29.88
N ASN A 327 5.65 -3.10 -28.82
CA ASN A 327 6.17 -1.76 -28.60
C ASN A 327 7.64 -1.81 -28.12
N LYS A 328 8.57 -1.96 -29.07
CA LYS A 328 10.00 -2.09 -28.78
C LYS A 328 10.59 -0.90 -28.02
N LYS A 329 10.07 0.32 -28.27
CA LYS A 329 10.55 1.54 -27.62
C LYS A 329 10.27 1.52 -26.12
N ALA A 330 9.01 1.29 -25.73
CA ALA A 330 8.63 1.21 -24.32
C ALA A 330 9.35 0.06 -23.60
N VAL A 331 9.57 -1.09 -24.27
CA VAL A 331 10.35 -2.21 -23.74
C VAL A 331 11.80 -1.80 -23.44
N GLN A 332 12.47 -1.11 -24.36
CA GLN A 332 13.84 -0.64 -24.17
C GLN A 332 13.95 0.38 -23.05
N GLN A 333 13.05 1.37 -23.02
CA GLN A 333 13.00 2.39 -21.98
C GLN A 333 12.77 1.76 -20.59
N SER A 334 11.82 0.83 -20.47
CA SER A 334 11.54 0.13 -19.20
C SER A 334 12.75 -0.66 -18.72
N ASN A 335 13.42 -1.42 -19.60
CA ASN A 335 14.65 -2.15 -19.25
C ASN A 335 15.77 -1.23 -18.78
N GLN A 336 15.92 -0.05 -19.39
CA GLN A 336 16.92 0.92 -18.97
C GLN A 336 16.60 1.48 -17.58
N LEU A 337 15.34 1.86 -17.34
CA LEU A 337 14.88 2.40 -16.05
C LEU A 337 15.06 1.38 -14.93
N ILE A 338 14.62 0.13 -15.12
CA ILE A 338 14.77 -0.95 -14.14
C ILE A 338 16.24 -1.08 -13.71
N ARG A 339 17.16 -1.23 -14.67
CA ARG A 339 18.60 -1.35 -14.38
C ARG A 339 19.16 -0.14 -13.65
N GLN A 340 18.69 1.06 -13.95
CA GLN A 340 19.18 2.29 -13.31
C GLN A 340 18.60 2.52 -11.91
N ILE A 341 17.46 1.91 -11.58
CA ILE A 341 16.85 1.99 -10.25
C ILE A 341 17.43 0.90 -9.33
N GLU A 342 17.70 -0.30 -9.88
CA GLU A 342 18.36 -1.40 -9.16
C GLU A 342 19.78 -1.05 -8.72
N ASN A 343 20.55 -0.37 -9.58
CA ASN A 343 21.94 0.03 -9.31
C ASN A 343 22.02 1.43 -8.69
#